data_AF-A0A6N8U180-F1
#
_entry.id   AF-A0A6N8U180-F1
#
_cell.length_a   1.000
_cell.length_b   1.000
_cell.length_c   1.000
_cell.angle_alpha   90.00
_cell.angle_beta   90.00
_cell.angle_gamma   90.00
#
_symmetry.space_group_name_H-M   'P 1'
#
loop_
_entity.id
_entity.type
_entity.pdbx_description
1 polymer ?
#
loop_
_entity_poly.entity_id
_entity_poly.type
_entity_poly.pdbx_seq_one_letter_code
_entity_poly.pdbx_strand_id
1 'polypeptide(L)'
;MTKRSKFKDPGFILAIVVLVYSAFVWIWWPHEMYVAGVALTAWLMLAGIILWFGLAIVYVLWIERVEKSVKKQTERRDAHEDY
;
A
#
# COMPACT_ATOMS: atom_id res chain seq x y z
N MET A 1 -12.23 0.16 27.18
CA MET A 1 -11.00 0.43 26.42
C MET A 1 -10.80 -0.69 25.39
N THR A 2 -11.36 -0.50 24.19
CA THR A 2 -11.31 -1.52 23.15
C THR A 2 -9.92 -1.55 22.55
N LYS A 3 -9.23 -2.70 22.62
CA LYS A 3 -7.98 -2.98 21.88
C LYS A 3 -8.24 -2.79 20.39
N ARG A 4 -8.13 -1.54 19.91
CA ARG A 4 -7.98 -1.24 18.48
C ARG A 4 -6.66 -1.90 18.11
N SER A 5 -6.72 -2.96 17.29
CA SER A 5 -5.52 -3.62 16.80
C SER A 5 -4.69 -2.60 16.02
N LYS A 6 -3.68 -2.06 16.68
CA LYS A 6 -2.68 -1.11 16.14
C LYS A 6 -1.86 -1.73 14.99
N PHE A 7 -1.97 -3.06 14.84
CA PHE A 7 -1.38 -3.84 13.75
C PHE A 7 -2.26 -3.88 12.49
N LYS A 8 -3.50 -3.40 12.57
CA LYS A 8 -4.38 -3.22 11.41
C LYS A 8 -4.39 -1.76 10.94
N ASP A 9 -3.43 -0.96 11.42
CA ASP A 9 -3.22 0.39 10.93
C ASP A 9 -2.64 0.29 9.50
N PRO A 10 -3.45 0.63 8.51
CA PRO A 10 -3.19 0.30 7.11
C PRO A 10 -2.06 1.13 6.50
N GLY A 11 -1.80 2.32 7.05
CA GLY A 11 -0.63 3.12 6.71
C GLY A 11 0.68 2.43 7.11
N PHE A 12 0.68 1.59 8.16
CA PHE A 12 1.88 0.88 8.61
C PHE A 12 2.29 -0.24 7.63
N ILE A 13 1.30 -0.95 7.08
CA ILE A 13 1.55 -1.98 6.06
C ILE A 13 2.03 -1.34 4.76
N LEU A 14 1.41 -0.22 4.35
CA LEU A 14 1.87 0.53 3.18
C LEU A 14 3.30 1.05 3.36
N ALA A 15 3.61 1.57 4.56
CA ALA A 15 4.95 2.01 4.92
C ALA A 15 5.95 0.86 4.85
N ILE A 16 5.63 -0.34 5.34
CA ILE A 16 6.49 -1.51 5.22
C ILE A 16 6.73 -1.87 3.75
N VAL A 17 5.70 -1.90 2.92
CA VAL A 17 5.83 -2.22 1.48
C VAL A 17 6.74 -1.20 0.77
N VAL A 18 6.55 0.09 1.04
CA VAL A 18 7.39 1.16 0.49
C VAL A 18 8.82 1.08 1.02
N LEU A 19 9.01 0.75 2.30
CA LEU A 19 10.32 0.64 2.93
C LEU A 19 11.10 -0.56 2.38
N VAL A 20 10.44 -1.70 2.19
CA VAL A 20 11.02 -2.87 1.51
C VAL A 20 11.38 -2.50 0.07
N TYR A 21 10.48 -1.87 -0.68
CA TYR A 21 10.76 -1.43 -2.05
C TYR A 21 11.96 -0.46 -2.11
N SER A 22 12.00 0.53 -1.22
CA SER A 22 13.08 1.50 -1.14
C SER A 22 14.42 0.83 -0.81
N ALA A 23 14.43 -0.14 0.10
CA ALA A 23 15.63 -0.93 0.40
C ALA A 23 16.09 -1.76 -0.81
N PHE A 24 15.16 -2.39 -1.55
CA PHE A 24 15.48 -3.08 -2.79
C PHE A 24 16.08 -2.15 -3.85
N VAL A 25 15.48 -0.98 -4.06
CA VAL A 25 16.00 0.03 -4.99
C VAL A 25 17.39 0.48 -4.58
N TRP A 26 17.64 0.70 -3.29
CA TRP A 26 18.95 1.12 -2.78
C TRP A 26 20.03 0.05 -2.87
N ILE A 27 19.71 -1.21 -2.55
CA ILE A 27 20.64 -2.34 -2.70
C ILE A 27 20.98 -2.55 -4.19
N TRP A 28 20.03 -2.29 -5.08
CA TRP A 28 20.19 -2.38 -6.53
C TRP A 28 20.92 -1.18 -7.15
N TRP A 29 20.96 -0.03 -6.48
CA TRP A 29 21.44 1.25 -7.04
C TRP A 29 22.94 1.36 -7.41
N PRO A 30 23.88 0.42 -7.15
CA PRO A 30 25.24 0.57 -7.68
C PRO A 30 25.53 -0.24 -8.94
N HIS A 31 24.58 -1.02 -9.48
CA HIS A 31 24.86 -1.89 -10.61
C HIS A 31 24.43 -1.28 -11.96
N GLU A 32 25.36 -0.61 -12.62
CA GLU A 32 25.34 -0.42 -14.08
C GLU A 32 25.58 -1.76 -14.77
N MET A 33 24.63 -2.69 -14.62
CA MET A 33 24.63 -3.96 -15.36
C MET A 33 23.78 -3.80 -16.61
N TYR A 34 24.34 -4.18 -17.75
CA TYR A 34 23.60 -4.40 -18.97
C TYR A 34 23.18 -5.86 -18.99
N VAL A 35 21.88 -6.14 -18.89
CA VAL A 35 21.34 -7.49 -19.04
C VAL A 35 20.68 -7.60 -20.40
N ALA A 36 21.15 -8.56 -21.20
CA ALA A 36 20.68 -8.80 -22.57
C ALA A 36 20.80 -7.58 -23.51
N GLY A 37 21.83 -6.74 -23.32
CA GLY A 37 22.06 -5.55 -24.14
C GLY A 37 21.16 -4.35 -23.81
N VAL A 38 20.27 -4.49 -22.83
CA VAL A 38 19.39 -3.43 -22.34
C VAL A 38 19.86 -3.00 -20.96
N ALA A 39 19.87 -1.69 -20.71
CA ALA A 39 20.21 -1.15 -19.40
C ALA A 39 19.27 -1.75 -18.33
N LEU A 40 19.83 -2.23 -17.22
CA LEU A 40 19.04 -2.66 -16.06
C LEU A 40 18.01 -1.62 -15.63
N THR A 41 18.35 -0.34 -15.82
CA THR A 41 17.49 0.80 -15.54
C THR A 41 16.17 0.75 -16.32
N ALA A 42 16.16 0.25 -17.56
CA ALA A 42 14.94 0.11 -18.35
C ALA A 42 14.04 -1.01 -17.82
N TRP A 43 14.63 -2.13 -17.39
CA TRP A 43 13.91 -3.19 -16.68
C TRP A 43 13.36 -2.72 -15.34
N LEU A 44 14.13 -1.89 -14.63
CA LEU A 44 13.72 -1.29 -13.36
C LEU A 44 12.54 -0.33 -13.55
N MET A 45 12.53 0.46 -14.62
CA MET A 45 11.38 1.31 -14.95
C MET A 45 10.11 0.49 -15.21
N LEU A 46 10.23 -0.62 -15.93
CA LEU A 46 9.11 -1.51 -16.19
C LEU A 46 8.59 -2.18 -14.89
N ALA A 47 9.50 -2.65 -14.04
CA ALA A 47 9.15 -3.16 -12.72
C ALA A 47 8.53 -2.08 -11.81
N GLY A 48 9.03 -0.84 -11.89
CA GLY A 48 8.49 0.32 -11.19
C GLY A 48 7.03 0.58 -11.57
N ILE A 49 6.68 0.52 -12.85
CA ILE A 49 5.28 0.69 -13.30
C ILE A 49 4.38 -0.41 -12.71
N ILE A 50 4.81 -1.67 -12.76
CA ILE A 50 4.05 -2.79 -12.19
C ILE A 50 3.84 -2.56 -10.68
N LEU A 51 4.86 -2.08 -9.97
CA LEU A 51 4.78 -1.82 -8.55
C LEU A 51 3.86 -0.65 -8.22
N TRP A 52 3.93 0.44 -8.98
CA TRP A 52 2.99 1.57 -8.88
C TRP A 52 1.55 1.13 -9.10
N PHE A 53 1.33 0.25 -10.08
CA PHE A 53 0.02 -0.31 -10.35
C PHE A 53 -0.49 -1.17 -9.18
N GLY A 54 0.38 -2.02 -8.62
CA GLY A 54 0.07 -2.79 -7.42
C GLY A 54 -0.26 -1.90 -6.22
N LEU A 55 0.49 -0.82 -6.02
CA LEU A 55 0.26 0.14 -4.95
C LEU A 55 -1.08 0.85 -5.12
N ALA A 56 -1.45 1.22 -6.35
CA ALA A 56 -2.75 1.82 -6.67
C ALA A 56 -3.91 0.84 -6.38
N ILE A 57 -3.80 -0.43 -6.77
CA ILE A 57 -4.82 -1.44 -6.47
C ILE A 57 -4.97 -1.62 -4.95
N VAL A 58 -3.86 -1.74 -4.22
CA VAL A 58 -3.88 -1.85 -2.76
C VAL A 58 -4.53 -0.63 -2.13
N TYR A 59 -4.23 0.57 -2.63
CA TYR A 59 -4.84 1.81 -2.18
C TYR A 59 -6.36 1.86 -2.42
N VAL A 60 -6.83 1.47 -3.61
CA VAL A 60 -8.25 1.44 -3.97
C VAL A 60 -9.03 0.42 -3.13
N LEU A 61 -8.54 -0.82 -3.01
CA LEU A 61 -9.16 -1.83 -2.15
C LEU A 61 -9.18 -1.40 -0.67
N TRP A 62 -8.21 -0.57 -0.28
CA TRP A 62 -8.12 -0.06 1.07
C TRP A 62 -9.14 1.04 1.36
N ILE A 63 -9.27 2.05 0.49
CA ILE A 63 -10.24 3.15 0.68
C ILE A 63 -11.67 2.59 0.74
N GLU A 64 -12.00 1.62 -0.11
CA GLU A 64 -13.31 0.94 -0.08
C GLU A 64 -13.58 0.24 1.26
N ARG A 65 -12.56 -0.37 1.87
CA ARG A 65 -12.69 -1.07 3.16
C ARG A 65 -12.83 -0.08 4.33
N VAL A 66 -12.16 1.07 4.26
CA VAL A 66 -12.30 2.15 5.26
C VAL A 66 -13.70 2.73 5.20
N GLU A 67 -14.19 3.10 4.02
CA GLU A 67 -15.54 3.64 3.85
C GLU A 67 -16.61 2.69 4.37
N LYS A 68 -16.54 1.39 4.05
CA LYS A 68 -17.48 0.38 4.57
C LYS A 68 -17.46 0.30 6.10
N SER A 69 -16.30 0.49 6.72
CA SER A 69 -16.15 0.45 8.18
C SER A 69 -16.71 1.69 8.85
N VAL A 70 -16.55 2.87 8.21
CA VAL A 70 -17.08 4.15 8.70
C VAL A 70 -18.61 4.18 8.57
N LYS A 71 -19.14 3.82 7.39
CA LYS A 71 -20.59 3.81 7.12
C LYS A 71 -21.37 2.96 8.14
N LYS A 72 -20.84 1.79 8.49
CA LYS A 72 -21.47 0.86 9.44
C LYS A 72 -21.48 1.37 10.89
N GLN A 73 -20.60 2.31 11.25
CA GLN A 73 -20.61 2.96 12.56
C GLN A 73 -21.62 4.09 12.63
N THR A 74 -21.74 4.89 11.57
CA THR A 74 -22.73 5.97 11.48
C THR A 74 -24.15 5.41 11.57
N GLU A 75 -24.46 4.39 10.76
CA GLU A 75 -25.78 3.72 10.74
C GLU A 75 -26.18 3.12 12.12
N ARG A 76 -25.19 2.61 12.87
CA ARG A 76 -25.40 2.11 14.24
C ARG A 76 -25.54 3.18 15.30
N ARG A 77 -25.03 4.39 15.06
CA ARG A 77 -25.22 5.55 15.93
C ARG A 77 -26.61 6.14 15.72
N ASP A 78 -26.99 6.35 14.47
CA ASP A 78 -28.30 6.92 14.11
C ASP A 78 -29.45 6.03 14.62
N ALA A 79 -29.33 4.70 14.44
CA ALA A 79 -30.32 3.74 14.96
C ALA A 79 -30.42 3.68 16.49
N HIS A 80 -29.48 4.29 17.23
CA HIS A 80 -29.48 4.30 18.70
C HIS A 80 -29.97 5.64 19.28
N GLU A 81 -30.10 6.67 18.43
CA GLU A 81 -30.58 8.01 18.77
C GLU A 81 -32.10 8.16 18.50
N ASP A 82 -32.67 7.26 17.70
CA ASP A 82 -34.10 7.13 17.39
C ASP A 82 -34.94 6.34 18.44
N TYR A 83 -34.38 6.00 19.60
CA TYR A 83 -35.06 5.27 20.70
C TYR A 83 -35.15 6.05 22.02
#